data_AF-A0A223N322-F1
#
_entry.id   AF-A0A223N322-F1
#
_cell.length_a   1.000
_cell.length_b   1.000
_cell.length_c   1.000
_cell.angle_alpha   90.00
_cell.angle_beta   90.00
_cell.angle_gamma   90.00
#
_symmetry.space_group_name_H-M   'P 1'
#
loop_
_entity.id
_entity.type
_entity.pdbx_description
1 polymer ?
#
loop_
_entity_poly.entity_id
_entity_poly.type
_entity_poly.pdbx_seq_one_letter_code
_entity_poly.pdbx_strand_id
1 'polypeptide(L)'
;MELIQILPSFLIGLVTGSLSLYFTAYLKEKGKSRALLEELRNLEDQKQKIISKYQKEVEDVKKTHQLDIEKRKHRYESKKTQYYQFMEEVDEFNGCLARVLAGEFSQIMMEFYGFTHNVSGLSKNELTVKFNNMAQEAVTNIKGQQIKLYSRLNAFKLSANDEIGSLLENMLHEIQKSENNLVSILTYIGSPEFQISRNVPEEILRISDSNKSNLANVKQKLMTALKHDLDAI
;
A
#
# COMPACT_ATOMS: atom_id res chain seq x y z
N MET A 1 15.66 -102.17 -54.59
CA MET A 1 16.47 -101.07 -55.16
C MET A 1 15.67 -99.75 -55.10
N GLU A 2 14.86 -99.51 -54.06
CA GLU A 2 14.07 -98.27 -53.92
C GLU A 2 14.51 -97.40 -52.73
N LEU A 3 15.15 -98.01 -51.71
CA LEU A 3 15.66 -97.29 -50.52
C LEU A 3 16.83 -96.33 -50.83
N ILE A 4 17.59 -96.57 -51.89
CA ILE A 4 18.77 -95.75 -52.27
C ILE A 4 18.34 -94.46 -53.02
N GLN A 5 17.18 -94.46 -53.69
CA GLN A 5 16.66 -93.28 -54.39
C GLN A 5 15.90 -92.30 -53.46
N ILE A 6 15.41 -92.76 -52.30
CA ILE A 6 14.66 -91.93 -51.34
C ILE A 6 15.61 -91.08 -50.46
N LEU A 7 16.83 -91.57 -50.21
CA LEU A 7 17.84 -90.90 -49.38
C LEU A 7 18.20 -89.47 -49.82
N PRO A 8 18.49 -89.19 -51.11
CA PRO A 8 18.80 -87.83 -51.57
C PRO A 8 17.59 -86.88 -51.48
N SER A 9 16.37 -87.35 -51.77
CA SER A 9 15.15 -86.53 -51.66
C SER A 9 14.83 -86.17 -50.20
N PHE A 10 15.06 -87.09 -49.26
CA PHE A 10 14.91 -86.83 -47.84
C PHE A 10 15.94 -85.81 -47.32
N LEU A 11 17.21 -85.92 -47.75
CA LEU A 11 18.26 -84.96 -47.41
C LEU A 11 17.97 -83.56 -47.97
N ILE A 12 17.46 -83.46 -49.21
CA ILE A 12 17.02 -82.19 -49.79
C ILE A 12 15.89 -81.58 -48.96
N GLY A 13 14.88 -82.38 -48.59
CA GLY A 13 13.78 -81.92 -47.71
C GLY A 13 14.25 -81.42 -46.34
N LEU A 14 15.22 -82.08 -45.73
CA LEU A 14 15.84 -81.67 -44.47
C LEU A 14 16.61 -80.36 -44.59
N VAL A 15 17.39 -80.20 -45.67
CA VAL A 15 18.16 -78.96 -45.94
C VAL A 15 17.20 -77.80 -46.23
N THR A 16 16.18 -78.01 -47.06
CA THR A 16 15.17 -77.00 -47.37
C THR A 16 14.36 -76.62 -46.12
N GLY A 17 13.95 -77.59 -45.31
CA GLY A 17 13.26 -77.36 -44.04
C GLY A 17 14.11 -76.59 -43.03
N SER A 18 15.39 -76.93 -42.91
CA SER A 18 16.34 -76.24 -42.04
C SER A 18 16.61 -74.81 -42.49
N LEU A 19 16.77 -74.57 -43.81
CA LEU A 19 16.90 -73.23 -44.38
C LEU A 19 15.64 -72.39 -44.12
N SER A 20 14.46 -72.98 -44.30
CA SER A 20 13.18 -72.30 -44.09
C SER A 20 13.00 -71.89 -42.62
N LEU A 21 13.34 -72.78 -41.68
CA LEU A 21 13.32 -72.48 -40.24
C LEU A 21 14.32 -71.38 -39.87
N TYR A 22 15.55 -71.44 -40.40
CA TYR A 22 16.57 -70.42 -40.18
C TYR A 22 16.13 -69.05 -40.71
N PHE A 23 15.62 -69.00 -41.95
CA PHE A 23 15.13 -67.75 -42.56
C PHE A 23 13.94 -67.17 -41.78
N THR A 24 13.01 -68.03 -41.34
CA THR A 24 11.87 -67.62 -40.51
C THR A 24 12.32 -67.07 -39.16
N ALA A 25 13.27 -67.73 -38.49
CA ALA A 25 13.83 -67.27 -37.22
C ALA A 25 14.57 -65.92 -37.38
N TYR A 26 15.40 -65.80 -38.42
CA TYR A 26 16.12 -64.56 -38.73
C TYR A 26 15.17 -63.39 -39.03
N LEU A 27 14.13 -63.60 -39.86
CA LEU A 27 13.13 -62.57 -40.13
C LEU A 27 12.35 -62.18 -38.88
N LYS A 28 11.99 -63.14 -38.03
CA LYS A 28 11.30 -62.89 -36.76
C LYS A 28 12.17 -62.08 -35.79
N GLU A 29 13.44 -62.41 -35.68
CA GLU A 29 14.37 -61.72 -34.79
C GLU A 29 14.71 -60.31 -35.30
N LYS A 30 14.91 -60.15 -36.62
CA LYS A 30 15.06 -58.84 -37.26
C LYS A 30 13.81 -57.98 -37.12
N GLY A 31 12.62 -58.58 -37.25
CA GLY A 31 11.34 -57.92 -37.02
C GLY A 31 11.18 -57.43 -35.58
N LYS A 32 11.52 -58.28 -34.60
CA LYS A 32 11.54 -57.90 -33.17
C LYS A 32 12.54 -56.78 -32.89
N SER A 33 13.75 -56.87 -33.42
CA SER A 33 14.78 -55.84 -33.25
C SER A 33 14.31 -54.48 -33.79
N ARG A 34 13.66 -54.48 -34.96
CA ARG A 34 13.08 -53.25 -35.53
C ARG A 34 11.92 -52.70 -34.69
N ALA A 35 11.02 -53.56 -34.22
CA ALA A 35 9.91 -53.15 -33.36
C ALA A 35 10.42 -52.54 -32.03
N LEU A 36 11.43 -53.17 -31.41
CA LEU A 36 12.06 -52.65 -30.18
C LEU A 36 12.71 -51.28 -30.39
N LEU A 37 13.39 -51.06 -31.53
CA LEU A 37 13.97 -49.75 -31.86
C LEU A 37 12.90 -48.67 -32.05
N GLU A 38 11.78 -49.03 -32.67
CA GLU A 38 10.66 -48.11 -32.88
C GLU A 38 9.94 -47.77 -31.57
N GLU A 39 9.71 -48.77 -30.71
CA GLU A 39 9.19 -48.57 -29.35
C GLU A 39 10.13 -47.69 -28.50
N LEU A 40 11.45 -47.92 -28.59
CA LEU A 40 12.44 -47.13 -27.88
C LEU A 40 12.42 -45.66 -28.34
N ARG A 41 12.34 -45.42 -29.65
CA ARG A 41 12.22 -44.06 -30.20
C ARG A 41 10.92 -43.39 -29.77
N ASN A 42 9.81 -44.12 -29.82
CA ASN A 42 8.51 -43.60 -29.38
C ASN A 42 8.51 -43.27 -27.89
N LEU A 43 9.15 -44.09 -27.05
CA LEU A 43 9.29 -43.85 -25.62
C LEU A 43 10.16 -42.62 -25.34
N GLU A 44 11.26 -42.46 -26.09
CA GLU A 44 12.14 -41.30 -25.97
C GLU A 44 11.43 -40.00 -26.39
N ASP A 45 10.68 -40.02 -27.49
CA ASP A 45 9.85 -38.89 -27.93
C ASP A 45 8.77 -38.53 -26.90
N GLN A 46 8.09 -39.53 -26.32
CA GLN A 46 7.10 -39.31 -25.27
C GLN A 46 7.74 -38.73 -24.01
N LYS A 47 8.89 -39.27 -23.59
CA LYS A 47 9.67 -38.75 -22.46
C LYS A 47 10.04 -37.29 -22.69
N GLN A 48 10.55 -36.94 -23.87
CA GLN A 48 10.94 -35.56 -24.17
C GLN A 48 9.74 -34.61 -24.20
N LYS A 49 8.59 -35.06 -24.74
CA LYS A 49 7.33 -34.29 -24.70
C LYS A 49 6.86 -34.05 -23.27
N ILE A 50 6.93 -35.07 -22.41
CA ILE A 50 6.55 -34.97 -21.00
C ILE A 50 7.49 -34.00 -20.27
N ILE A 51 8.81 -34.12 -20.46
CA ILE A 51 9.80 -33.22 -19.87
C ILE A 51 9.53 -31.78 -20.29
N SER A 52 9.38 -31.53 -21.60
CA SER A 52 9.12 -30.19 -22.12
C SER A 52 7.81 -29.59 -21.59
N LYS A 53 6.75 -30.40 -21.49
CA LYS A 53 5.47 -29.99 -20.92
C LYS A 53 5.63 -29.55 -19.46
N TYR A 54 6.26 -30.37 -18.63
CA TYR A 54 6.46 -30.03 -17.22
C TYR A 54 7.43 -28.87 -17.02
N GLN A 55 8.46 -28.74 -17.84
CA GLN A 55 9.35 -27.57 -17.81
C GLN A 55 8.57 -26.27 -18.08
N LYS A 56 7.71 -26.28 -19.10
CA LYS A 56 6.85 -25.14 -19.40
C LYS A 56 5.88 -24.83 -18.27
N GLU A 57 5.20 -25.84 -17.72
CA GLU A 57 4.29 -25.65 -16.58
C GLU A 57 5.02 -25.06 -15.35
N VAL A 58 6.24 -25.53 -15.07
CA VAL A 58 7.07 -25.00 -13.98
C VAL A 58 7.48 -23.55 -14.25
N GLU A 59 7.87 -23.21 -15.48
CA GLU A 59 8.19 -21.82 -15.85
C GLU A 59 6.98 -20.90 -15.76
N ASP A 60 5.81 -21.35 -16.21
CA ASP A 60 4.56 -20.59 -16.15
C ASP A 60 4.14 -20.33 -14.68
N VAL A 61 4.28 -21.34 -13.81
CA VAL A 61 4.05 -21.19 -12.36
C VAL A 61 5.05 -20.22 -11.75
N LYS A 62 6.34 -20.35 -12.05
CA LYS A 62 7.38 -19.43 -11.56
C LYS A 62 7.11 -18.00 -11.97
N LYS A 63 6.77 -17.78 -13.24
CA LYS A 63 6.45 -16.45 -13.78
C LYS A 63 5.23 -15.86 -13.09
N THR A 64 4.17 -16.66 -12.91
CA THR A 64 2.96 -16.22 -12.22
C THR A 64 3.24 -15.84 -10.78
N HIS A 65 4.01 -16.66 -10.07
CA HIS A 65 4.39 -16.40 -8.69
C HIS A 65 5.27 -15.15 -8.56
N GLN A 66 6.25 -14.97 -9.46
CA GLN A 66 7.11 -13.80 -9.48
C GLN A 66 6.33 -12.51 -9.77
N LEU A 67 5.37 -12.56 -10.70
CA LEU A 67 4.45 -11.44 -10.95
C LEU A 67 3.58 -11.13 -9.73
N ASP A 68 3.11 -12.14 -8.99
CA ASP A 68 2.33 -11.91 -7.77
C ASP A 68 3.17 -11.25 -6.67
N ILE A 69 4.42 -11.70 -6.48
CA ILE A 69 5.38 -11.08 -5.55
C ILE A 69 5.64 -9.62 -5.92
N GLU A 70 5.91 -9.32 -7.20
CA GLU A 70 6.13 -7.94 -7.66
C GLU A 70 4.89 -7.07 -7.45
N LYS A 71 3.70 -7.59 -7.75
CA LYS A 71 2.43 -6.88 -7.51
C LYS A 71 2.24 -6.57 -6.03
N ARG A 72 2.47 -7.54 -5.13
CA ARG A 72 2.39 -7.33 -3.68
C ARG A 72 3.38 -6.28 -3.21
N LYS A 73 4.65 -6.39 -3.64
CA LYS A 73 5.70 -5.41 -3.31
C LYS A 73 5.32 -4.00 -3.77
N HIS A 74 4.83 -3.86 -5.01
CA HIS A 74 4.40 -2.56 -5.53
C HIS A 74 3.20 -1.99 -4.76
N ARG A 75 2.20 -2.83 -4.42
CA ARG A 75 1.07 -2.41 -3.59
C ARG A 75 1.52 -1.94 -2.21
N TYR A 76 2.41 -2.69 -1.56
CA TYR A 76 2.97 -2.34 -0.27
C TYR A 76 3.69 -0.99 -0.30
N GLU A 77 4.65 -0.80 -1.22
CA GLU A 77 5.40 0.45 -1.30
C GLU A 77 4.52 1.65 -1.68
N SER A 78 3.54 1.45 -2.56
CA SER A 78 2.58 2.50 -2.94
C SER A 78 1.71 2.93 -1.76
N LYS A 79 1.12 1.97 -1.02
CA LYS A 79 0.30 2.26 0.17
C LYS A 79 1.14 2.89 1.27
N LYS A 80 2.29 2.30 1.58
CA LYS A 80 3.24 2.83 2.56
C LYS A 80 3.57 4.30 2.28
N THR A 81 3.93 4.63 1.04
CA THR A 81 4.25 6.00 0.64
C THR A 81 3.08 6.96 0.88
N GLN A 82 1.86 6.56 0.49
CA GLN A 82 0.66 7.37 0.74
C GLN A 82 0.42 7.58 2.24
N TYR A 83 0.66 6.56 3.07
CA TYR A 83 0.44 6.61 4.51
C TYR A 83 1.42 7.60 5.17
N TYR A 84 2.69 7.52 4.80
CA TYR A 84 3.73 8.45 5.28
C TYR A 84 3.44 9.88 4.86
N GLN A 85 3.11 10.11 3.58
CA GLN A 85 2.78 11.44 3.08
C GLN A 85 1.58 12.05 3.82
N PHE A 86 0.53 11.25 4.06
CA PHE A 86 -0.62 11.74 4.81
C PHE A 86 -0.26 12.12 6.25
N MET A 87 0.53 11.30 6.94
CA MET A 87 0.97 11.61 8.31
C MET A 87 1.90 12.82 8.38
N GLU A 88 2.76 13.00 7.38
CA GLU A 88 3.62 14.18 7.25
C GLU A 88 2.78 15.46 7.13
N GLU A 89 1.75 15.47 6.28
CA GLU A 89 0.85 16.62 6.11
C GLU A 89 0.05 16.94 7.40
N VAL A 90 -0.30 15.90 8.18
CA VAL A 90 -0.95 16.08 9.49
C VAL A 90 0.01 16.70 10.50
N ASP A 91 1.27 16.27 10.49
CA ASP A 91 2.29 16.83 11.37
C ASP A 91 2.68 18.26 10.94
N GLU A 92 2.69 18.57 9.64
CA GLU A 92 2.80 19.94 9.13
C GLU A 92 1.65 20.83 9.59
N PHE A 93 0.41 20.34 9.52
CA PHE A 93 -0.77 21.05 10.03
C PHE A 93 -0.63 21.35 11.53
N ASN A 94 -0.27 20.34 12.34
CA ASN A 94 -0.03 20.51 13.78
C ASN A 94 1.11 21.48 14.07
N GLY A 95 2.21 21.40 13.30
CA GLY A 95 3.33 22.32 13.41
C GLY A 95 2.94 23.76 13.06
N CYS A 96 2.08 23.96 12.07
CA CYS A 96 1.51 25.26 11.74
C CYS A 96 0.66 25.79 12.90
N LEU A 97 -0.21 24.95 13.47
CA LEU A 97 -1.06 25.34 14.60
C LEU A 97 -0.22 25.76 15.81
N ALA A 98 0.81 24.98 16.14
CA ALA A 98 1.72 25.29 17.24
C ALA A 98 2.51 26.58 17.00
N ARG A 99 2.97 26.83 15.76
CA ARG A 99 3.69 28.06 15.39
C ARG A 99 2.82 29.30 15.56
N VAL A 100 1.58 29.24 15.05
CA VAL A 100 0.61 30.33 15.19
C VAL A 100 0.35 30.62 16.67
N LEU A 101 0.03 29.59 17.45
CA LEU A 101 -0.32 29.75 18.87
C LEU A 101 0.85 30.22 19.74
N ALA A 102 2.01 29.57 19.64
CA ALA A 102 3.14 29.84 20.53
C ALA A 102 4.00 31.02 20.06
N GLY A 103 4.09 31.26 18.75
CA GLY A 103 4.90 32.33 18.18
C GLY A 103 4.08 33.61 18.02
N GLU A 104 3.28 33.65 16.95
CA GLU A 104 2.57 34.85 16.50
C GLU A 104 1.62 35.38 17.57
N PHE A 105 0.86 34.48 18.19
CA PHE A 105 -0.14 34.86 19.18
C PHE A 105 0.47 35.28 20.52
N SER A 106 1.48 34.55 21.01
CA SER A 106 2.16 34.94 22.25
C SER A 106 2.83 36.32 22.12
N GLN A 107 3.41 36.61 20.96
CA GLN A 107 4.06 37.90 20.70
C GLN A 107 3.06 39.06 20.73
N ILE A 108 1.90 38.88 20.10
CA ILE A 108 0.83 39.88 20.08
C ILE A 108 0.28 40.15 21.48
N MET A 109 0.11 39.09 22.28
CA MET A 109 -0.41 39.18 23.64
C MET A 109 0.56 39.96 24.52
N MET A 110 1.88 39.73 24.38
CA MET A 110 2.90 40.52 25.06
C MET A 110 2.85 42.00 24.67
N GLU A 111 2.68 42.32 23.39
CA GLU A 111 2.55 43.71 22.94
C GLU A 111 1.29 44.38 23.48
N PHE A 112 0.17 43.66 23.50
CA PHE A 112 -1.10 44.14 24.04
C PHE A 112 -1.02 44.41 25.55
N TYR A 113 -0.35 43.54 26.31
CA TYR A 113 -0.07 43.78 27.73
C TYR A 113 0.95 44.90 27.96
N GLY A 114 1.97 45.01 27.11
CA GLY A 114 2.97 46.10 27.15
C GLY A 114 2.34 47.48 27.02
N PHE A 115 1.28 47.62 26.21
CA PHE A 115 0.47 48.84 26.13
C PHE A 115 -0.24 49.18 27.43
N THR A 116 -0.85 48.19 28.08
CA THR A 116 -1.57 48.40 29.35
C THR A 116 -0.67 48.87 30.49
N HIS A 117 0.65 48.69 30.36
CA HIS A 117 1.65 49.13 31.32
C HIS A 117 2.45 50.37 30.86
N ASN A 118 2.01 51.09 29.81
CA ASN A 118 2.71 52.26 29.23
C ASN A 118 4.13 51.96 28.73
N VAL A 119 4.42 50.71 28.37
CA VAL A 119 5.73 50.28 27.85
C VAL A 119 5.78 50.35 26.32
N SER A 120 4.63 50.26 25.64
CA SER A 120 4.56 50.36 24.17
C SER A 120 4.33 51.79 23.70
N GLY A 121 5.03 52.22 22.65
CA GLY A 121 4.80 53.51 21.98
C GLY A 121 3.59 53.56 21.03
N LEU A 122 2.82 52.47 20.90
CA LEU A 122 1.66 52.36 20.01
C LEU A 122 0.37 52.78 20.73
N SER A 123 -0.57 53.38 19.99
CA SER A 123 -1.91 53.68 20.48
C SER A 123 -2.79 52.43 20.55
N LYS A 124 -3.85 52.48 21.37
CA LYS A 124 -4.83 51.39 21.53
C LYS A 124 -5.42 50.92 20.18
N ASN A 125 -5.72 51.86 19.29
CA ASN A 125 -6.30 51.56 17.98
C ASN A 125 -5.28 50.85 17.07
N GLU A 126 -4.02 51.28 17.08
CA GLU A 126 -2.96 50.64 16.28
C GLU A 126 -2.72 49.19 16.71
N LEU A 127 -2.73 48.91 18.01
CA LEU A 127 -2.61 47.54 18.54
C LEU A 127 -3.80 46.66 18.19
N THR A 128 -5.01 47.22 18.23
CA THR A 128 -6.23 46.49 17.84
C THR A 128 -6.21 46.13 16.35
N VAL A 129 -5.79 47.06 15.49
CA VAL A 129 -5.63 46.81 14.05
C VAL A 129 -4.52 45.77 13.79
N LYS A 130 -3.38 45.89 14.49
CA LYS A 130 -2.27 44.94 14.38
C LYS A 130 -2.69 43.52 14.82
N PHE A 131 -3.46 43.42 15.90
CA PHE A 131 -4.05 42.18 16.37
C PHE A 131 -4.95 41.53 15.31
N ASN A 132 -5.91 42.28 14.80
CA ASN A 132 -6.87 41.77 13.81
C ASN A 132 -6.18 41.30 12.54
N ASN A 133 -5.18 42.04 12.05
CA ASN A 133 -4.42 41.66 10.85
C ASN A 133 -3.68 40.32 11.04
N MET A 134 -2.97 40.15 12.15
CA MET A 134 -2.27 38.88 12.43
C MET A 134 -3.24 37.73 12.71
N ALA A 135 -4.33 37.96 13.43
CA ALA A 135 -5.36 36.95 13.65
C ALA A 135 -5.94 36.47 12.32
N GLN A 136 -6.16 37.39 11.37
CA GLN A 136 -6.67 37.05 10.04
C GLN A 136 -5.63 36.31 9.18
N GLU A 137 -4.36 36.68 9.28
CA GLU A 137 -3.25 35.96 8.63
C GLU A 137 -3.12 34.53 9.18
N ALA A 138 -3.14 34.37 10.50
CA ALA A 138 -3.14 33.09 11.20
C ALA A 138 -4.29 32.18 10.73
N VAL A 139 -5.53 32.70 10.72
CA VAL A 139 -6.70 31.96 10.22
C VAL A 139 -6.52 31.55 8.76
N THR A 140 -5.99 32.44 7.93
CA THR A 140 -5.76 32.16 6.50
C THR A 140 -4.73 31.03 6.33
N ASN A 141 -3.62 31.08 7.07
CA ASN A 141 -2.59 30.05 7.05
C ASN A 141 -3.11 28.69 7.48
N ILE A 142 -3.89 28.63 8.57
CA ILE A 142 -4.49 27.40 9.08
C ILE A 142 -5.49 26.81 8.07
N LYS A 143 -6.36 27.65 7.49
CA LYS A 143 -7.29 27.22 6.43
C LYS A 143 -6.57 26.68 5.21
N GLY A 144 -5.48 27.33 4.80
CA GLY A 144 -4.64 26.85 3.70
C GLY A 144 -4.12 25.43 3.94
N GLN A 145 -3.64 25.14 5.15
CA GLN A 145 -3.16 23.79 5.51
C GLN A 145 -4.30 22.78 5.61
N GLN A 146 -5.45 23.18 6.16
CA GLN A 146 -6.64 22.33 6.21
C GLN A 146 -7.09 21.91 4.80
N ILE A 147 -7.16 22.84 3.85
CA ILE A 147 -7.56 22.54 2.46
C ILE A 147 -6.62 21.51 1.82
N LYS A 148 -5.30 21.64 2.05
CA LYS A 148 -4.34 20.62 1.59
C LYS A 148 -4.63 19.26 2.18
N LEU A 149 -4.91 19.20 3.49
CA LEU A 149 -5.26 17.96 4.18
C LEU A 149 -6.53 17.30 3.60
N TYR A 150 -7.57 18.09 3.33
CA TYR A 150 -8.81 17.62 2.67
C TYR A 150 -8.53 17.03 1.28
N SER A 151 -7.72 17.72 0.48
CA SER A 151 -7.33 17.25 -0.86
C SER A 151 -6.59 15.91 -0.79
N ARG A 152 -5.62 15.79 0.14
CA ARG A 152 -4.89 14.54 0.38
C ARG A 152 -5.80 13.41 0.83
N LEU A 153 -6.74 13.69 1.73
CA LEU A 153 -7.69 12.70 2.22
C LEU A 153 -8.60 12.17 1.09
N ASN A 154 -9.07 13.04 0.20
CA ASN A 154 -9.87 12.61 -0.95
C ASN A 154 -9.08 11.70 -1.89
N ALA A 155 -7.81 12.00 -2.14
CA ALA A 155 -6.94 11.11 -2.90
C ALA A 155 -6.73 9.78 -2.16
N PHE A 156 -6.60 9.84 -0.84
CA PHE A 156 -6.29 8.68 -0.01
C PHE A 156 -7.48 7.71 0.13
N LYS A 157 -8.70 8.22 0.13
CA LYS A 157 -9.93 7.42 0.10
C LYS A 157 -10.05 6.49 -1.10
N LEU A 158 -9.37 6.76 -2.21
CA LEU A 158 -9.41 5.91 -3.41
C LEU A 158 -8.70 4.57 -3.21
N SER A 159 -7.77 4.50 -2.25
CA SER A 159 -6.91 3.34 -2.00
C SER A 159 -7.09 2.76 -0.59
N ALA A 160 -7.77 3.48 0.30
CA ALA A 160 -8.07 3.06 1.66
C ALA A 160 -9.21 2.03 1.70
N ASN A 161 -9.16 1.13 2.68
CA ASN A 161 -10.30 0.29 3.03
C ASN A 161 -11.33 1.11 3.84
N ASP A 162 -12.55 0.58 4.01
CA ASP A 162 -13.66 1.31 4.66
C ASP A 162 -13.34 1.75 6.09
N GLU A 163 -12.60 0.93 6.85
CA GLU A 163 -12.17 1.26 8.22
C GLU A 163 -11.25 2.47 8.23
N ILE A 164 -10.17 2.43 7.44
CA ILE A 164 -9.22 3.53 7.28
C ILE A 164 -9.96 4.77 6.75
N GLY A 165 -10.85 4.60 5.78
CA GLY A 165 -11.69 5.67 5.24
C GLY A 165 -12.49 6.39 6.32
N SER A 166 -13.13 5.63 7.22
CA SER A 166 -13.90 6.20 8.34
C SER A 166 -13.01 6.91 9.37
N LEU A 167 -11.83 6.34 9.68
CA LEU A 167 -10.87 6.94 10.62
C LEU A 167 -10.30 8.24 10.07
N LEU A 168 -10.04 8.29 8.76
CA LEU A 168 -9.60 9.48 8.06
C LEU A 168 -10.66 10.59 8.14
N GLU A 169 -11.92 10.28 7.84
CA GLU A 169 -13.02 11.24 7.95
C GLU A 169 -13.17 11.78 9.38
N ASN A 170 -13.11 10.90 10.38
CA ASN A 170 -13.17 11.29 11.78
C ASN A 170 -12.03 12.23 12.16
N MET A 171 -10.81 11.97 11.67
CA MET A 171 -9.67 12.83 11.96
C MET A 171 -9.84 14.22 11.36
N LEU A 172 -10.36 14.29 10.14
CA LEU A 172 -10.65 15.54 9.45
C LEU A 172 -11.73 16.34 10.18
N HIS A 173 -12.76 15.66 10.68
CA HIS A 173 -13.81 16.26 11.48
C HIS A 173 -13.28 16.87 12.79
N GLU A 174 -12.42 16.15 13.51
CA GLU A 174 -11.77 16.67 14.72
C GLU A 174 -10.83 17.86 14.41
N ILE A 175 -10.13 17.82 13.27
CA ILE A 175 -9.31 18.95 12.80
C ILE A 175 -10.16 20.19 12.52
N GLN A 176 -11.30 20.02 11.83
CA GLN A 176 -12.24 21.10 11.58
C GLN A 176 -12.83 21.67 12.88
N LYS A 177 -13.14 20.80 13.86
CA LYS A 177 -13.58 21.23 15.18
C LYS A 177 -12.51 22.01 15.93
N SER A 178 -11.24 21.61 15.82
CA SER A 178 -10.09 22.33 16.39
C SER A 178 -9.89 23.70 15.74
N GLU A 179 -10.04 23.80 14.41
CA GLU A 179 -9.99 25.06 13.68
C GLU A 179 -11.11 26.01 14.15
N ASN A 180 -12.36 25.54 14.16
CA ASN A 180 -13.50 26.34 14.62
C ASN A 180 -13.31 26.87 16.05
N ASN A 181 -12.74 26.04 16.94
CA ASN A 181 -12.41 26.46 18.30
C ASN A 181 -11.33 27.54 18.31
N LEU A 182 -10.28 27.38 17.50
CA LEU A 182 -9.22 28.39 17.37
C LEU A 182 -9.77 29.70 16.83
N VAL A 183 -10.57 29.69 15.75
CA VAL A 183 -11.23 30.90 15.24
C VAL A 183 -12.07 31.57 16.32
N SER A 184 -12.80 30.78 17.12
CA SER A 184 -13.61 31.31 18.24
C SER A 184 -12.73 31.96 19.31
N ILE A 185 -11.58 31.36 19.66
CA ILE A 185 -10.59 31.96 20.57
C ILE A 185 -10.07 33.28 20.00
N LEU A 186 -9.66 33.30 18.74
CA LEU A 186 -9.10 34.47 18.07
C LEU A 186 -10.11 35.62 18.02
N THR A 187 -11.36 35.33 17.66
CA THR A 187 -12.45 36.31 17.64
C THR A 187 -12.77 36.83 19.04
N TYR A 188 -12.79 35.95 20.06
CA TYR A 188 -13.03 36.36 21.43
C TYR A 188 -11.91 37.25 21.97
N ILE A 189 -10.64 36.94 21.68
CA ILE A 189 -9.51 37.76 22.14
C ILE A 189 -9.52 39.14 21.47
N GLY A 190 -9.99 39.24 20.22
CA GLY A 190 -10.22 40.52 19.54
C GLY A 190 -11.43 41.32 20.06
N SER A 191 -12.26 40.72 20.92
CA SER A 191 -13.51 41.33 21.39
C SER A 191 -13.28 42.34 22.54
N PRO A 192 -14.18 43.33 22.71
CA PRO A 192 -14.17 44.22 23.86
C PRO A 192 -14.26 43.48 25.21
N GLU A 193 -14.95 42.33 25.25
CA GLU A 193 -15.16 41.52 26.46
C GLU A 193 -13.85 40.93 27.00
N PHE A 194 -12.93 40.56 26.11
CA PHE A 194 -11.60 40.10 26.52
C PHE A 194 -10.75 41.23 27.10
N GLN A 195 -10.93 42.48 26.64
CA GLN A 195 -10.20 43.64 27.19
C GLN A 195 -10.53 43.88 28.67
N ILE A 196 -11.72 43.45 29.12
CA ILE A 196 -12.21 43.61 30.48
C ILE A 196 -11.83 42.39 31.34
N SER A 197 -12.12 41.18 30.85
CA SER A 197 -11.95 39.94 31.62
C SER A 197 -10.52 39.41 31.62
N ARG A 198 -9.75 39.66 30.53
CA ARG A 198 -8.39 39.16 30.27
C ARG A 198 -8.21 37.65 30.41
N ASN A 199 -9.32 36.92 30.45
CA ASN A 199 -9.38 35.47 30.59
C ASN A 199 -10.22 34.90 29.46
N VAL A 200 -9.73 33.81 28.89
CA VAL A 200 -10.50 33.01 27.94
C VAL A 200 -11.56 32.22 28.72
N PRO A 201 -12.83 32.20 28.29
CA PRO A 201 -13.89 31.44 28.93
C PRO A 201 -13.51 29.98 29.13
N GLU A 202 -13.82 29.46 30.31
CA GLU A 202 -13.49 28.09 30.71
C GLU A 202 -14.15 27.05 29.79
N GLU A 203 -15.30 27.40 29.20
CA GLU A 203 -15.98 26.60 28.17
C GLU A 203 -15.12 26.40 26.91
N ILE A 204 -14.46 27.46 26.43
CA ILE A 204 -13.58 27.40 25.25
C ILE A 204 -12.33 26.57 25.54
N LEU A 205 -11.79 26.67 26.76
CA LEU A 205 -10.65 25.86 27.20
C LEU A 205 -11.02 24.37 27.29
N ARG A 206 -12.19 24.03 27.84
CA ARG A 206 -12.69 22.64 27.87
C ARG A 206 -12.89 22.03 26.49
N ILE A 207 -13.41 22.81 25.54
CA ILE A 207 -13.55 22.37 24.14
C ILE A 207 -12.17 22.09 23.53
N SER A 208 -11.18 22.94 23.81
CA SER A 208 -9.80 22.75 23.34
C SER A 208 -9.18 21.45 23.87
N ASP A 209 -9.30 21.18 25.17
CA ASP A 209 -8.77 19.97 25.80
C ASP A 209 -9.46 18.69 25.26
N SER A 210 -10.78 18.74 25.08
CA SER A 210 -11.54 17.65 24.47
C SER A 210 -11.10 17.38 23.03
N ASN A 211 -10.93 18.42 22.21
CA ASN A 211 -10.49 18.29 20.82
C ASN A 211 -9.09 17.69 20.75
N LYS A 212 -8.17 18.11 21.62
CA LYS A 212 -6.80 17.56 21.70
C LYS A 212 -6.82 16.07 22.03
N SER A 213 -7.62 15.66 23.02
CA SER A 213 -7.73 14.25 23.42
C SER A 213 -8.35 13.39 22.31
N ASN A 214 -9.43 13.87 21.69
CA ASN A 214 -10.10 13.17 20.59
C ASN A 214 -9.17 13.00 19.39
N LEU A 215 -8.48 14.07 18.97
CA LEU A 215 -7.56 14.04 17.84
C LEU A 215 -6.41 13.06 18.08
N ALA A 216 -5.86 13.04 19.29
CA ALA A 216 -4.81 12.09 19.67
C ALA A 216 -5.32 10.63 19.61
N ASN A 217 -6.54 10.37 20.10
CA ASN A 217 -7.16 9.05 20.05
C ASN A 217 -7.40 8.59 18.60
N VAL A 218 -7.97 9.46 17.75
CA VAL A 218 -8.21 9.14 16.34
C VAL A 218 -6.88 8.91 15.60
N LYS A 219 -5.85 9.74 15.83
CA LYS A 219 -4.52 9.55 15.26
C LYS A 219 -3.93 8.19 15.64
N GLN A 220 -4.05 7.80 16.92
CA GLN A 220 -3.55 6.51 17.39
C GLN A 220 -4.28 5.33 16.74
N LYS A 221 -5.62 5.39 16.65
CA LYS A 221 -6.43 4.37 15.97
C LYS A 221 -6.06 4.26 14.50
N LEU A 222 -5.93 5.39 13.82
CA LEU A 222 -5.52 5.45 12.42
C LEU A 222 -4.13 4.84 12.22
N MET A 223 -3.14 5.18 13.05
CA MET A 223 -1.81 4.57 12.97
C MET A 223 -1.84 3.04 13.13
N THR A 224 -2.66 2.52 14.04
CA THR A 224 -2.82 1.07 14.21
C THR A 224 -3.46 0.43 12.97
N ALA A 225 -4.55 1.01 12.45
CA ALA A 225 -5.22 0.51 11.26
C ALA A 225 -4.32 0.52 10.02
N LEU A 226 -3.53 1.59 9.83
CA LEU A 226 -2.56 1.69 8.73
C LEU A 226 -1.46 0.63 8.83
N LYS A 227 -0.95 0.36 10.04
CA LYS A 227 0.04 -0.72 10.23
C LYS A 227 -0.55 -2.08 9.89
N HIS A 228 -1.75 -2.37 10.38
CA HIS A 228 -2.43 -3.63 10.10
C HIS A 228 -2.73 -3.82 8.61
N ASP A 229 -3.14 -2.76 7.89
CA ASP A 229 -3.37 -2.85 6.45
C ASP A 229 -2.08 -3.12 5.66
N LEU A 230 -0.94 -2.56 6.08
CA LEU A 230 0.37 -2.88 5.49
C LEU A 230 0.81 -4.32 5.74
N ASP A 231 0.58 -4.83 6.96
CA ASP A 231 0.94 -6.20 7.34
C ASP A 231 0.08 -7.26 6.62
N ALA A 232 -1.08 -6.87 6.10
CA ALA A 232 -2.03 -7.76 5.42
C ALA A 232 -1.81 -7.91 3.88
N ILE A 233 -0.81 -7.22 3.29
CA ILE A 233 -0.52 -7.21 1.84
C ILE A 233 0.35 -8.40 1.40
#